data_AF-Q2M5M3-F1
#
_entry.id   AF-Q2M5M3-F1
#
_cell.length_a   1.000
_cell.length_b   1.000
_cell.length_c   1.000
_cell.angle_alpha   90.00
_cell.angle_beta   90.00
_cell.angle_gamma   90.00
#
_symmetry.space_group_name_H-M   'P 1'
#
loop_
_entity.id
_entity.type
_entity.pdbx_description
1 polymer ?
#
loop_
_entity_poly.entity_id
_entity_poly.type
_entity_poly.pdbx_seq_one_letter_code
_entity_poly.pdbx_strand_id
1 'polypeptide(L)'
;MGAKKGDGMANHHLIPEEILKKPRYAKMFNRLRSMGFNDDGASNGIFLPGTKGLTQKIDLPGHWSSHSRYTKAIETKVSALNDAFSAGKISDTQLVLGIGKIQNFARENLMNNNFVVDSVTGRLL
;
A
#
# COMPACT_ATOMS: atom_id res chain seq x y z
N MET A 1 7.20 -10.09 -3.18
CA MET A 1 5.91 -10.68 -3.64
C MET A 1 6.15 -11.59 -4.86
N GLY A 2 5.19 -12.43 -5.28
CA GLY A 2 5.38 -13.41 -6.37
C GLY A 2 4.10 -13.93 -7.03
N ALA A 3 3.51 -13.15 -7.94
CA ALA A 3 2.35 -13.58 -8.72
C ALA A 3 2.74 -14.72 -9.67
N LYS A 4 1.84 -15.68 -9.93
CA LYS A 4 2.16 -16.81 -10.81
C LYS A 4 2.00 -16.37 -12.26
N LYS A 5 2.99 -16.69 -13.11
CA LYS A 5 2.91 -16.41 -14.54
C LYS A 5 1.64 -17.03 -15.12
N GLY A 6 0.78 -16.20 -15.70
CA GLY A 6 -0.45 -16.63 -16.39
C GLY A 6 -1.74 -16.60 -15.56
N ASP A 7 -1.69 -16.26 -14.26
CA ASP A 7 -2.92 -16.12 -13.43
C ASP A 7 -3.64 -14.78 -13.63
N GLY A 8 -3.01 -13.82 -14.32
CA GLY A 8 -3.56 -12.50 -14.60
C GLY A 8 -3.51 -11.54 -13.39
N MET A 9 -2.88 -11.92 -12.29
CA MET A 9 -2.69 -11.09 -11.09
C MET A 9 -1.38 -10.30 -11.17
N ALA A 10 -1.35 -9.15 -10.51
CA ALA A 10 -0.20 -8.28 -10.38
C ALA A 10 0.12 -8.01 -8.91
N ASN A 11 1.41 -7.95 -8.59
CA ASN A 11 1.88 -7.50 -7.28
C ASN A 11 1.48 -6.04 -7.08
N HIS A 12 0.90 -5.68 -5.94
CA HIS A 12 0.56 -4.31 -5.58
C HIS A 12 1.09 -4.00 -4.18
N HIS A 13 1.79 -2.87 -4.02
CA HIS A 13 2.30 -2.44 -2.72
C HIS A 13 1.20 -1.72 -1.92
N LEU A 14 1.03 -2.14 -0.67
CA LEU A 14 0.07 -1.52 0.25
C LEU A 14 0.52 -0.12 0.67
N ILE A 15 1.81 0.05 0.95
CA ILE A 15 2.45 1.35 1.02
C ILE A 15 3.19 1.56 -0.30
N PRO A 16 2.69 2.43 -1.19
CA PRO A 16 3.29 2.68 -2.51
C PRO A 16 4.77 3.02 -2.45
N GLU A 17 5.51 2.53 -3.43
CA GLU A 17 6.93 2.82 -3.61
C GLU A 17 7.21 4.33 -3.69
N GLU A 18 6.27 5.09 -4.27
CA GLU A 18 6.32 6.56 -4.36
C GLU A 18 6.36 7.22 -2.98
N ILE A 19 5.75 6.61 -1.96
CA ILE A 19 5.79 7.08 -0.58
C ILE A 19 7.08 6.61 0.08
N LEU A 20 7.46 5.33 -0.10
CA LEU A 20 8.67 4.74 0.49
C LEU A 20 9.95 5.49 0.08
N LYS A 21 9.97 6.06 -1.14
CA LYS A 21 11.09 6.82 -1.70
C LYS A 21 11.09 8.32 -1.37
N LYS A 22 10.03 8.86 -0.74
CA LYS A 22 9.98 10.30 -0.44
C LYS A 22 11.00 10.69 0.64
N PRO A 23 11.86 11.70 0.40
CA PRO A 23 12.88 12.13 1.37
C PRO A 23 12.32 12.47 2.76
N ARG A 24 11.10 13.05 2.82
CA ARG A 24 10.42 13.40 4.07
C ARG A 24 10.27 12.21 5.02
N TYR A 25 10.06 11.00 4.49
CA TYR A 25 9.79 9.80 5.28
C TYR A 25 11.02 8.91 5.46
N ALA A 26 12.16 9.29 4.88
CA ALA A 26 13.36 8.44 4.82
C ALA A 26 13.84 8.01 6.22
N LYS A 27 13.86 8.92 7.20
CA LYS A 27 14.27 8.59 8.57
C LYS A 27 13.38 7.54 9.21
N MET A 28 12.05 7.71 9.10
CA MET A 28 11.07 6.77 9.65
C MET A 28 11.17 5.41 8.98
N PHE A 29 11.23 5.36 7.64
CA PHE A 29 11.33 4.09 6.92
C PHE A 29 12.68 3.39 7.14
N ASN A 30 13.80 4.13 7.24
CA ASN A 30 15.07 3.53 7.63
C ASN A 30 15.02 2.92 9.03
N ARG A 31 14.34 3.58 9.98
CA ARG A 31 14.12 3.02 11.31
C ARG A 31 13.29 1.75 11.25
N LEU A 32 12.16 1.76 10.52
CA LEU A 32 11.33 0.57 10.29
C LEU A 32 12.11 -0.58 9.64
N ARG A 33 12.94 -0.31 8.63
CA ARG A 33 13.78 -1.33 7.96
C ARG A 33 14.78 -1.95 8.93
N SER A 34 15.39 -1.16 9.81
CA SER A 34 16.26 -1.69 10.87
C SER A 34 15.54 -2.63 11.85
N MET A 35 14.21 -2.61 11.88
CA MET A 35 13.35 -3.48 12.69
C MET A 35 12.67 -4.58 11.87
N GLY A 36 13.09 -4.81 10.63
CA GLY A 36 12.59 -5.90 9.79
C GLY A 36 11.43 -5.54 8.85
N PHE A 37 11.05 -4.27 8.73
CA PHE A 37 10.16 -3.86 7.64
C PHE A 37 10.84 -4.10 6.28
N ASN A 38 10.17 -4.82 5.40
CA ASN A 38 10.63 -5.08 4.04
C ASN A 38 9.67 -4.43 3.04
N ASP A 39 10.18 -3.44 2.31
CA ASP A 39 9.46 -2.68 1.28
C ASP A 39 8.73 -3.59 0.28
N ASP A 40 9.37 -4.67 -0.16
CA ASP A 40 8.86 -5.66 -1.14
C ASP A 40 8.33 -6.95 -0.50
N GLY A 41 8.28 -6.96 0.83
CA GLY A 41 7.82 -8.08 1.65
C GLY A 41 6.33 -8.36 1.46
N ALA A 42 5.92 -9.60 1.75
CA ALA A 42 4.52 -10.00 1.68
C ALA A 42 3.61 -9.15 2.61
N SER A 43 4.15 -8.67 3.74
CA SER A 43 3.42 -7.78 4.65
C SER A 43 2.99 -6.47 3.99
N ASN A 44 3.82 -5.93 3.09
CA ASN A 44 3.53 -4.72 2.32
C ASN A 44 2.91 -5.00 0.94
N GLY A 45 2.43 -6.23 0.71
CA GLY A 45 1.96 -6.68 -0.59
C GLY A 45 0.53 -7.23 -0.58
N ILE A 46 -0.12 -7.11 -1.74
CA ILE A 46 -1.34 -7.83 -2.11
C ILE A 46 -1.32 -8.12 -3.61
N PHE A 47 -2.06 -9.15 -4.03
CA PHE A 47 -2.33 -9.40 -5.43
C PHE A 47 -3.61 -8.71 -5.87
N LEU A 48 -3.53 -7.94 -6.95
CA LEU A 48 -4.68 -7.32 -7.59
C LEU A 48 -4.79 -7.79 -9.05
N PRO A 49 -5.98 -7.79 -9.66
CA PRO A 49 -6.14 -8.03 -11.09
C PRO A 49 -5.20 -7.17 -11.95
N GLY A 50 -4.38 -7.80 -12.78
CA GLY A 50 -3.54 -7.13 -13.78
C GLY A 50 -4.28 -6.79 -15.09
N THR A 51 -5.55 -7.20 -15.23
CA THR A 51 -6.34 -6.99 -16.45
C THR A 51 -7.78 -6.59 -16.14
N LYS A 52 -8.40 -5.85 -17.07
CA LYS A 52 -9.83 -5.49 -17.02
C LYS A 52 -10.72 -6.72 -16.94
N GLY A 53 -10.44 -7.73 -17.76
CA GLY A 53 -11.24 -8.96 -17.82
C GLY A 53 -11.22 -9.75 -16.51
N LEU A 54 -10.12 -9.72 -15.75
CA LEU A 54 -10.04 -10.35 -14.44
C LEU A 54 -10.74 -9.53 -13.35
N THR A 55 -10.58 -8.20 -13.39
CA THR A 55 -11.28 -7.28 -12.46
C THR A 55 -12.78 -7.52 -12.45
N GLN A 56 -13.39 -7.68 -13.63
CA GLN A 56 -14.83 -7.94 -13.78
C GLN A 56 -15.28 -9.31 -13.23
N LYS A 57 -14.37 -10.23 -12.97
CA LYS A 57 -14.68 -11.59 -12.50
C LYS A 57 -14.51 -11.77 -11.00
N ILE A 58 -13.54 -11.11 -10.38
CA ILE A 58 -13.16 -11.35 -8.98
C ILE A 58 -13.43 -10.16 -8.06
N ASP A 59 -14.12 -9.13 -8.55
CA ASP A 59 -14.55 -7.95 -7.79
C ASP A 59 -13.42 -7.37 -6.92
N LEU A 60 -12.27 -7.12 -7.54
CA LEU A 60 -11.12 -6.45 -6.93
C LEU A 60 -10.62 -5.34 -7.86
N PRO A 61 -10.02 -4.26 -7.33
CA PRO A 61 -9.53 -3.16 -8.16
C PRO A 61 -8.39 -3.58 -9.08
N GLY A 62 -8.38 -3.05 -10.29
CA GLY A 62 -7.35 -3.31 -11.28
C GLY A 62 -6.00 -2.61 -11.02
N HIS A 63 -4.89 -3.31 -11.24
CA HIS A 63 -3.53 -2.79 -11.08
C HIS A 63 -2.72 -2.82 -12.40
N TRP A 64 -3.02 -1.89 -13.31
CA TRP A 64 -2.27 -1.69 -14.57
C TRP A 64 -2.01 -0.21 -14.91
N SER A 65 -2.34 0.70 -14.00
CA SER A 65 -2.07 2.13 -14.12
C SER A 65 -1.60 2.70 -12.80
N SER A 66 -1.00 3.89 -12.86
CA SER A 66 -0.80 4.71 -11.66
C SER A 66 -2.16 5.05 -11.02
N HIS A 67 -2.14 5.22 -9.70
CA HIS A 67 -3.33 5.37 -8.86
C HIS A 67 -3.06 6.40 -7.76
N SER A 68 -3.07 7.68 -8.17
CA SER A 68 -2.68 8.81 -7.32
C SER A 68 -3.66 9.08 -6.17
N ARG A 69 -4.94 8.73 -6.29
CA ARG A 69 -5.92 8.89 -5.22
C ARG A 69 -5.69 7.86 -4.12
N TYR A 70 -5.43 6.60 -4.48
CA TYR A 70 -4.96 5.58 -3.56
C TYR A 70 -3.68 6.03 -2.87
N THR A 71 -2.65 6.43 -3.63
CA THR A 71 -1.37 6.88 -3.07
C THR A 71 -1.58 8.04 -2.10
N LYS A 72 -2.46 9.00 -2.42
CA LYS A 72 -2.79 10.11 -1.52
C LYS A 72 -3.46 9.66 -0.22
N ALA A 73 -4.40 8.71 -0.30
CA ALA A 73 -5.09 8.17 0.87
C ALA A 73 -4.14 7.47 1.84
N ILE A 74 -3.21 6.68 1.30
CA ILE A 74 -2.16 6.02 2.10
C ILE A 74 -1.18 7.05 2.65
N GLU A 75 -0.76 8.03 1.84
CA GLU A 75 0.19 9.06 2.25
C GLU A 75 -0.32 9.90 3.42
N THR A 76 -1.62 10.24 3.46
CA THR A 76 -2.19 10.97 4.61
C THR A 76 -1.94 10.24 5.92
N LYS A 77 -2.07 8.90 5.94
CA LYS A 77 -1.84 8.09 7.15
C LYS A 77 -0.35 7.97 7.48
N VAL A 78 0.49 7.74 6.46
CA VAL A 78 1.95 7.69 6.61
C VAL A 78 2.50 9.01 7.13
N SER A 79 2.00 10.15 6.63
CA SER A 79 2.41 11.47 7.11
C SER A 79 2.08 11.65 8.59
N ALA A 80 0.88 11.29 9.02
CA ALA A 80 0.51 11.40 10.44
C ALA A 80 1.40 10.54 11.35
N LEU A 81 1.72 9.31 10.93
CA LEU A 81 2.65 8.44 11.65
C LEU A 81 4.07 9.03 11.69
N ASN A 82 4.54 9.55 10.56
CA ASN A 82 5.84 10.20 10.45
C ASN A 82 5.96 11.44 11.33
N ASP A 83 4.90 12.26 11.39
CA ASP A 83 4.90 13.48 12.18
C ASP A 83 4.94 13.14 13.69
N ALA A 84 4.24 12.08 14.12
CA ALA A 84 4.34 11.57 15.49
C ALA A 84 5.73 11.00 15.81
N PHE A 85 6.32 10.21 14.89
CA PHE A 85 7.68 9.69 15.02
C PHE A 85 8.72 10.81 15.11
N SER A 86 8.65 11.79 14.19
CA SER A 86 9.61 12.89 14.11
C SER A 86 9.55 13.81 15.32
N ALA A 87 8.39 13.90 15.97
CA ALA A 87 8.20 14.62 17.22
C ALA A 87 8.58 13.81 18.47
N GLY A 88 9.09 12.58 18.34
CA GLY A 88 9.44 11.71 19.47
C GLY A 88 8.25 11.26 20.31
N LYS A 89 7.02 11.32 19.77
CA LYS A 89 5.77 11.03 20.50
C LYS A 89 5.41 9.55 20.54
N ILE A 90 6.11 8.72 19.76
CA ILE A 90 5.87 7.30 19.67
C ILE A 90 7.17 6.51 19.82
N SER A 91 7.09 5.37 20.51
CA SER A 91 8.17 4.40 20.60
C SER A 91 8.33 3.60 19.29
N ASP A 92 9.43 2.87 19.18
CA ASP A 92 9.64 1.93 18.07
C ASP A 92 8.52 0.89 17.95
N THR A 93 8.05 0.36 19.07
CA THR A 93 6.91 -0.57 19.09
C THR A 93 5.65 0.09 18.52
N GLN A 94 5.36 1.33 18.91
CA GLN A 94 4.22 2.08 18.38
C GLN A 94 4.39 2.42 16.90
N LEU A 95 5.63 2.66 16.45
CA LEU A 95 5.94 2.87 15.04
C LEU A 95 5.68 1.61 14.20
N VAL A 96 6.15 0.44 14.65
CA VAL A 96 5.89 -0.85 13.99
C VAL A 96 4.39 -1.18 13.97
N LEU A 97 3.69 -1.00 15.10
CA LEU A 97 2.24 -1.21 15.15
C LEU A 97 1.50 -0.19 14.25
N GLY A 98 1.98 1.04 14.20
CA GLY A 98 1.42 2.11 13.37
C GLY A 98 1.51 1.78 11.88
N ILE A 99 2.68 1.34 11.40
CA ILE A 99 2.83 0.98 9.99
C ILE A 99 1.99 -0.25 9.63
N GLY A 100 1.93 -1.24 10.52
CA GLY A 100 1.08 -2.42 10.35
C GLY A 100 -0.41 -2.08 10.25
N LYS A 101 -0.89 -1.12 11.05
CA LYS A 101 -2.28 -0.61 10.95
C LYS A 101 -2.55 0.05 9.60
N ILE A 102 -1.59 0.76 9.02
CA ILE A 102 -1.74 1.37 7.69
C ILE A 102 -1.79 0.29 6.60
N GLN A 103 -0.94 -0.73 6.69
CA GLN A 103 -0.97 -1.87 5.77
C GLN A 103 -2.30 -2.63 5.84
N ASN A 104 -2.82 -2.88 7.05
CA ASN A 104 -4.11 -3.54 7.23
C ASN A 104 -5.26 -2.69 6.68
N PHE A 105 -5.27 -1.38 6.96
CA PHE A 105 -6.23 -0.46 6.37
C PHE A 105 -6.23 -0.53 4.84
N ALA A 106 -5.04 -0.47 4.21
CA ALA A 106 -4.92 -0.54 2.77
C ALA A 106 -5.47 -1.87 2.22
N ARG A 107 -5.08 -2.99 2.84
CA ARG A 107 -5.50 -4.33 2.45
C ARG A 107 -7.00 -4.50 2.54
N GLU A 108 -7.60 -4.17 3.69
CA GLU A 108 -9.04 -4.31 3.92
C GLU A 108 -9.84 -3.44 2.93
N ASN A 109 -9.41 -2.21 2.67
CA ASN A 109 -10.14 -1.32 1.77
C ASN A 109 -9.98 -1.70 0.29
N LEU A 110 -8.86 -2.33 -0.10
CA LEU A 110 -8.72 -2.94 -1.43
C LEU A 110 -9.62 -4.19 -1.56
N MET A 111 -9.62 -5.06 -0.55
CA MET A 111 -10.43 -6.29 -0.57
C MET A 111 -11.94 -6.02 -0.53
N ASN A 112 -12.36 -4.89 0.05
CA ASN A 112 -13.75 -4.50 0.15
C ASN A 112 -14.18 -3.48 -0.92
N ASN A 113 -13.36 -3.19 -1.93
CA ASN A 113 -13.65 -2.19 -2.98
C ASN A 113 -14.00 -0.78 -2.46
N ASN A 114 -13.43 -0.39 -1.32
CA ASN A 114 -13.68 0.91 -0.71
C ASN A 114 -12.83 2.05 -1.31
N PHE A 115 -11.83 1.72 -2.13
CA PHE A 115 -11.07 2.71 -2.87
C PHE A 115 -11.74 3.07 -4.18
N VAL A 116 -11.51 4.31 -4.62
CA VAL A 116 -12.09 4.79 -5.88
C VAL A 116 -11.48 4.01 -7.04
N VAL A 117 -12.36 3.49 -7.89
CA VAL A 117 -11.99 2.86 -9.16
C VAL A 117 -12.60 3.63 -10.32
N ASP A 118 -12.00 3.47 -11.50
CA ASP A 118 -12.57 3.95 -12.75
C ASP A 118 -13.81 3.12 -13.11
N SER A 119 -14.97 3.78 -13.22
CA SER A 119 -16.25 3.10 -13.44
C SER A 119 -16.34 2.29 -14.75
N VAL A 120 -15.50 2.58 -15.74
CA VAL A 120 -15.54 1.91 -17.07
C VAL A 120 -14.54 0.76 -17.15
N THR A 121 -13.38 0.94 -16.53
CA THR A 121 -12.25 0.01 -16.64
C THR A 121 -12.01 -0.83 -15.40
N GLY A 122 -12.52 -0.40 -14.23
CA GLY A 122 -12.30 -1.07 -12.95
C GLY A 122 -10.89 -0.86 -12.37
N ARG A 123 -10.04 -0.05 -13.01
CA ARG A 123 -8.69 0.22 -12.51
C ARG A 123 -8.73 1.05 -11.23
N LEU A 124 -7.82 0.77 -10.31
CA LEU A 124 -7.59 1.58 -9.12
C LEU A 124 -7.18 3.01 -9.53
N LEU A 125 -7.70 4.01 -8.81
CA LEU A 125 -7.42 5.44 -9.05
C LEU A 125 -6.61 6.07 -7.93
#